data_AF-A0A2R7KY19-F1
#
_entry.id   AF-A0A2R7KY19-F1
#
_cell.length_a   1.000
_cell.length_b   1.000
_cell.length_c   1.000
_cell.angle_alpha   90.00
_cell.angle_beta   90.00
_cell.angle_gamma   90.00
#
_symmetry.space_group_name_H-M   'P 1'
#
loop_
_entity.id
_entity.type
_entity.pdbx_description
1 polymer ?
#
loop_
_entity_poly.entity_id
_entity_poly.type
_entity_poly.pdbx_seq_one_letter_code
_entity_poly.pdbx_strand_id
1 'polypeptide(L)'
;MSEKFKLKFTKQCAKCPWKVGIKPEDLPGQYSKQLHQDLASTIADPNPINYNPDQEREVMGCHKSPSDFCIGYLHNQLGEGHNLALRVEFINCENLKDLKVVGPQHAAFEDILQPDNHVSEK
;
A
#
# COMPACT_ATOMS: atom_id res chain seq x y z
N MET A 1 17.85 -17.49 3.67
CA MET A 1 17.31 -16.43 4.55
C MET A 1 17.60 -15.10 3.87
N SER A 2 16.58 -14.25 3.67
CA SER A 2 16.75 -12.96 3.00
C SER A 2 17.66 -12.03 3.81
N GLU A 3 18.44 -11.18 3.13
CA GLU A 3 19.30 -10.21 3.79
C GLU A 3 18.48 -9.17 4.57
N LYS A 4 19.07 -8.61 5.64
CA LYS A 4 18.46 -7.50 6.37
C LYS A 4 18.42 -6.26 5.49
N PHE A 5 17.33 -5.50 5.58
CA PHE A 5 17.18 -4.27 4.80
C PHE A 5 16.49 -3.16 5.61
N LYS A 6 16.52 -1.94 5.05
CA LYS A 6 15.85 -0.77 5.60
C LYS A 6 15.00 -0.10 4.54
N LEU A 7 13.81 0.33 4.93
CA LEU A 7 13.01 1.24 4.12
C LEU A 7 13.67 2.61 4.05
N LYS A 8 13.70 3.21 2.85
CA LYS A 8 14.13 4.59 2.65
C LYS A 8 13.18 5.59 3.31
N PHE A 9 11.88 5.30 3.29
CA PHE A 9 10.84 6.08 3.95
C PHE A 9 10.12 5.22 4.97
N THR A 10 9.84 5.79 6.14
CA THR A 10 8.99 5.16 7.15
C THR A 10 7.74 5.97 7.42
N LYS A 11 7.65 7.20 6.91
CA LYS A 11 6.51 8.09 7.10
C LYS A 11 5.71 8.23 5.80
N GLN A 12 4.39 8.07 5.90
CA GLN A 12 3.47 8.28 4.79
C GLN A 12 3.50 9.74 4.29
N CYS A 13 3.37 9.90 2.99
CA CYS A 13 3.23 11.22 2.36
C CYS A 13 1.87 11.85 2.70
N ALA A 14 1.84 13.17 2.85
CA ALA A 14 0.63 13.90 3.27
C ALA A 14 -0.54 13.80 2.26
N LYS A 15 -0.21 13.58 0.98
CA LYS A 15 -1.16 13.41 -0.13
C LYS A 15 -1.28 11.94 -0.59
N CYS A 16 -1.02 10.95 0.27
CA CYS A 16 -1.23 9.55 -0.10
C CYS A 16 -2.73 9.27 -0.27
N PRO A 17 -3.19 8.64 -1.38
CA PRO A 17 -4.60 8.30 -1.55
C PRO A 17 -5.13 7.28 -0.54
N TRP A 18 -4.26 6.50 0.09
CA TRP A 18 -4.63 5.65 1.23
C TRP A 18 -5.16 6.44 2.44
N LYS A 19 -4.83 7.73 2.55
CA LYS A 19 -5.37 8.61 3.58
C LYS A 19 -6.77 9.09 3.16
N VAL A 20 -7.73 8.90 4.06
CA VAL A 20 -9.12 9.36 3.85
C VAL A 20 -9.17 10.85 3.53
N GLY A 21 -9.96 11.19 2.52
CA GLY A 21 -10.17 12.56 2.06
C GLY A 21 -9.10 13.11 1.12
N ILE A 22 -8.11 12.29 0.73
CA ILE A 22 -7.19 12.63 -0.35
C ILE A 22 -7.65 11.95 -1.64
N LYS A 23 -7.89 12.75 -2.67
CA LYS A 23 -8.26 12.23 -3.97
C LYS A 23 -7.00 11.83 -4.76
N PRO A 24 -6.98 10.66 -5.41
CA PRO A 24 -5.89 10.27 -6.32
C PRO A 24 -5.56 11.34 -7.36
N GLU A 25 -6.58 12.07 -7.83
CA GLU A 25 -6.48 13.16 -8.80
C GLU A 25 -5.67 14.36 -8.26
N ASP A 26 -5.53 14.51 -6.93
CA ASP A 26 -4.79 15.62 -6.29
C ASP A 26 -3.27 15.37 -6.19
N LEU A 27 -2.81 14.17 -6.60
CA LEU A 27 -1.40 13.82 -6.64
C LEU A 27 -0.68 14.57 -7.77
N PRO A 28 0.51 15.13 -7.50
CA PRO A 28 1.30 15.79 -8.55
C PRO A 28 1.75 14.76 -9.61
N GLY A 29 1.33 14.95 -10.86
CA GLY A 29 1.63 14.05 -11.98
C GLY A 29 0.46 13.93 -12.97
N GLN A 30 0.55 12.99 -13.91
CA GLN A 30 -0.59 12.59 -14.73
C GLN A 30 -1.30 11.43 -14.04
N TYR A 31 -2.32 11.74 -13.24
CA TYR A 31 -3.24 10.71 -12.77
C TYR A 31 -3.91 10.04 -13.98
N SER A 32 -3.90 8.71 -13.99
CA SER A 32 -4.64 7.90 -14.95
C SER A 32 -5.49 6.90 -14.18
N LYS A 33 -6.79 6.91 -14.46
CA LYS A 33 -7.73 5.95 -13.88
C LYS A 33 -7.29 4.51 -14.15
N GLN A 34 -6.77 4.24 -15.34
CA GLN A 34 -6.27 2.91 -15.70
C GLN A 34 -5.08 2.51 -14.82
N LEU A 35 -4.06 3.38 -14.71
CA LEU A 35 -2.90 3.10 -13.85
C LEU A 35 -3.31 2.90 -12.39
N HIS A 36 -4.33 3.61 -11.94
CA HIS A 36 -4.86 3.43 -10.59
C HIS A 36 -5.57 2.08 -10.43
N GLN A 37 -6.39 1.66 -11.40
CA GLN A 37 -7.03 0.35 -11.40
C GLN A 37 -6.00 -0.78 -11.47
N ASP A 38 -4.92 -0.60 -12.23
CA ASP A 38 -3.85 -1.57 -12.35
C ASP A 38 -3.15 -1.83 -11.01
N LEU A 39 -3.22 -0.90 -10.03
CA LEU A 39 -2.67 -1.15 -8.69
C LEU A 39 -3.37 -2.28 -7.93
N ALA A 40 -4.52 -2.76 -8.38
CA ALA A 40 -5.20 -3.93 -7.82
C ALA A 40 -4.31 -5.17 -7.82
N SER A 41 -3.41 -5.31 -8.80
CA SER A 41 -2.47 -6.43 -8.90
C SER A 41 -1.42 -6.45 -7.78
N THR A 42 -1.24 -5.32 -7.07
CA THR A 42 -0.32 -5.22 -5.93
C THR A 42 -0.96 -5.69 -4.62
N ILE A 43 -2.29 -5.86 -4.60
CA ILE A 43 -3.06 -6.28 -3.43
C ILE A 43 -3.06 -7.81 -3.36
N ALA A 44 -2.76 -8.37 -2.20
CA ALA A 44 -2.76 -9.82 -2.01
C ALA A 44 -4.16 -10.41 -2.15
N ASP A 45 -4.23 -11.62 -2.71
CA ASP A 45 -5.46 -12.43 -2.66
C ASP A 45 -5.80 -12.75 -1.19
N PRO A 46 -7.01 -12.44 -0.73
CA PRO A 46 -7.43 -12.73 0.64
C PRO A 46 -7.53 -14.24 0.92
N ASN A 47 -7.60 -15.09 -0.11
CA ASN A 47 -7.57 -16.54 0.04
C ASN A 47 -6.12 -17.05 0.15
N PRO A 48 -5.69 -17.51 1.34
CA PRO A 48 -4.31 -17.95 1.55
C PRO A 48 -3.92 -19.19 0.75
N ILE A 49 -4.90 -19.94 0.21
CA ILE A 49 -4.63 -21.13 -0.63
C ILE A 49 -4.02 -20.74 -1.97
N ASN A 50 -4.33 -19.53 -2.46
CA ASN A 50 -3.80 -19.02 -3.72
C ASN A 50 -2.39 -18.44 -3.58
N TYR A 51 -1.79 -18.49 -2.38
CA TYR A 51 -0.44 -18.03 -2.15
C TYR A 51 0.59 -18.91 -2.88
N ASN A 52 1.36 -18.29 -3.78
CA ASN A 52 2.50 -18.91 -4.44
C ASN A 52 3.81 -18.19 -4.02
N PRO A 53 4.73 -18.87 -3.31
CA PRO A 53 6.00 -18.27 -2.88
C PRO A 53 6.97 -17.99 -4.02
N ASP A 54 6.83 -18.66 -5.16
CA ASP A 54 7.74 -18.56 -6.31
C ASP A 54 7.27 -17.52 -7.34
N GLN A 55 6.08 -16.93 -7.15
CA GLN A 55 5.55 -15.90 -8.05
C GLN A 55 6.22 -14.55 -7.79
N GLU A 56 6.68 -13.90 -8.86
CA GLU A 56 7.12 -12.50 -8.80
C GLU A 56 5.97 -11.62 -8.31
N ARG A 57 6.26 -10.78 -7.32
CA ARG A 57 5.26 -9.93 -6.67
C ARG A 57 5.34 -8.52 -7.19
N GLU A 58 4.19 -7.98 -7.57
CA GLU A 58 4.04 -6.57 -7.80
C GLU A 58 3.80 -5.87 -6.47
N VAL A 59 4.53 -4.78 -6.24
CA VAL A 59 4.46 -3.98 -5.01
C VAL A 59 4.18 -2.53 -5.36
N MET A 60 3.37 -1.87 -4.54
CA MET A 60 3.01 -0.48 -4.82
C MET A 60 4.20 0.46 -4.54
N GLY A 61 4.67 1.13 -5.58
CA GLY A 61 5.74 2.12 -5.51
C GLY A 61 5.31 3.46 -4.89
N CYS A 62 6.26 4.18 -4.29
CA CYS A 62 6.08 5.52 -3.78
C CYS A 62 6.10 6.55 -4.91
N HIS A 63 5.11 7.45 -5.00
CA HIS A 63 5.10 8.50 -6.03
C HIS A 63 6.31 9.44 -5.97
N LYS A 64 6.99 9.56 -4.82
CA LYS A 64 8.21 10.37 -4.66
C LYS A 64 9.48 9.64 -5.07
N SER A 65 9.43 8.32 -5.15
CA SER A 65 10.58 7.45 -5.44
C SER A 65 10.03 6.09 -5.88
N PRO A 66 9.75 5.89 -7.17
CA PRO A 66 9.03 4.71 -7.66
C PRO A 66 9.71 3.36 -7.34
N SER A 67 11.03 3.37 -7.08
CA SER A 67 11.80 2.20 -6.64
C SER A 67 11.65 1.86 -5.16
N ASP A 68 10.91 2.66 -4.39
CA ASP A 68 10.67 2.45 -2.95
C ASP A 68 9.19 2.13 -2.69
N PHE A 69 8.90 1.48 -1.57
CA PHE A 69 7.54 1.11 -1.18
C PHE A 69 6.66 2.31 -0.82
N CYS A 70 5.38 2.26 -1.21
CA CYS A 70 4.35 3.15 -0.70
C CYS A 70 3.99 2.79 0.76
N ILE A 71 4.08 3.76 1.67
CA ILE A 71 3.84 3.52 3.11
C ILE A 71 2.36 3.25 3.44
N GLY A 72 1.43 3.88 2.73
CA GLY A 72 0.00 3.60 2.90
C GLY A 72 -0.34 2.16 2.51
N TYR A 73 0.22 1.70 1.40
CA TYR A 73 0.14 0.31 0.95
C TYR A 73 0.76 -0.67 1.95
N LEU A 74 2.00 -0.41 2.42
CA LEU A 74 2.63 -1.28 3.41
C LEU A 74 1.80 -1.37 4.70
N HIS A 75 1.26 -0.25 5.17
CA HIS A 75 0.38 -0.25 6.34
C HIS A 75 -0.84 -1.16 6.15
N ASN A 76 -1.50 -1.04 4.99
CA ASN A 76 -2.64 -1.88 4.66
C ASN A 76 -2.22 -3.36 4.54
N GLN A 77 -1.26 -3.69 3.68
CA GLN A 77 -0.92 -5.08 3.34
C GLN A 77 -0.22 -5.86 4.46
N LEU A 78 0.58 -5.19 5.29
CA LEU A 78 1.18 -5.81 6.47
C LEU A 78 0.16 -5.91 7.63
N GLY A 79 -0.86 -5.03 7.64
CA GLY A 79 -1.99 -5.05 8.55
C GLY A 79 -3.18 -5.84 7.99
N GLU A 80 -4.30 -5.16 7.76
CA GLU A 80 -5.60 -5.73 7.37
C GLU A 80 -5.60 -6.44 6.00
N GLY A 81 -4.71 -6.07 5.09
CA GLY A 81 -4.59 -6.64 3.73
C GLY A 81 -3.96 -8.03 3.65
N HIS A 82 -3.65 -8.67 4.80
CA HIS A 82 -3.32 -10.09 4.92
C HIS A 82 -2.23 -10.64 3.95
N ASN A 83 -1.27 -9.82 3.52
CA ASN A 83 -0.23 -10.23 2.58
C ASN A 83 0.88 -11.03 3.31
N LEU A 84 0.69 -12.34 3.44
CA LEU A 84 1.61 -13.22 4.19
C LEU A 84 3.02 -13.22 3.60
N ALA A 85 3.14 -13.19 2.27
CA ALA A 85 4.40 -13.15 1.55
C ALA A 85 5.23 -11.92 1.96
N LEU A 86 4.58 -10.75 1.90
CA LEU A 86 5.17 -9.49 2.25
C LEU A 86 5.52 -9.44 3.74
N ARG A 87 4.68 -10.02 4.62
CA ARG A 87 4.98 -10.14 6.05
C ARG A 87 6.25 -10.94 6.30
N VAL A 88 6.43 -12.09 5.63
CA VAL A 88 7.64 -12.91 5.76
C VAL A 88 8.88 -12.16 5.29
N GLU A 89 8.78 -11.47 4.15
CA GLU A 89 9.87 -10.63 3.63
C GLU A 89 10.26 -9.53 4.63
N PHE A 90 9.26 -8.86 5.21
CA PHE A 90 9.44 -7.74 6.12
C PHE A 90 9.86 -8.12 7.54
N ILE A 91 9.96 -9.41 7.88
CA ILE A 91 10.57 -9.87 9.15
C ILE A 91 12.01 -9.33 9.29
N ASN A 92 12.74 -9.20 8.18
CA ASN A 92 14.12 -8.72 8.16
C ASN A 92 14.26 -7.21 7.93
N CYS A 93 13.14 -6.46 7.94
CA CYS A 93 13.13 -5.02 7.79
C CYS A 93 13.43 -4.34 9.13
N GLU A 94 14.63 -3.77 9.29
CA GLU A 94 15.13 -3.30 10.59
C GLU A 94 14.35 -2.10 11.16
N ASN A 95 13.81 -1.26 10.29
CA ASN A 95 13.08 -0.04 10.64
C ASN A 95 11.56 -0.13 10.41
N LEU A 96 11.00 -1.34 10.28
CA LEU A 96 9.56 -1.51 10.10
C LEU A 96 8.75 -0.93 11.27
N LYS A 97 9.27 -1.06 12.50
CA LYS A 97 8.67 -0.48 13.72
C LYS A 97 8.50 1.04 13.68
N ASP A 98 9.21 1.71 12.80
CA ASP A 98 9.16 3.17 12.64
C ASP A 98 8.09 3.61 11.63
N LEU A 99 7.35 2.66 11.04
CA LEU A 99 6.30 2.92 10.05
C LEU A 99 5.17 3.76 10.65
N LYS A 100 4.88 4.90 10.03
CA LYS A 100 3.89 5.88 10.50
C LYS A 100 3.00 6.38 9.36
N VAL A 101 1.70 6.16 9.51
CA VAL A 101 0.66 6.76 8.67
C VAL A 101 0.22 8.13 9.21
N VAL A 102 -0.46 8.92 8.37
CA VAL A 102 -0.90 10.28 8.69
C VAL A 102 -2.42 10.39 8.54
N GLY A 103 -3.13 10.51 9.67
CA GLY A 103 -4.59 10.62 9.69
C GLY A 103 -5.31 9.29 9.41
N PRO A 104 -6.66 9.31 9.31
CA PRO A 104 -7.45 8.12 9.02
C PRO A 104 -7.08 7.50 7.67
N GLN A 105 -7.04 6.18 7.61
CA GLN A 105 -6.70 5.41 6.40
C GLN A 105 -7.93 4.65 5.90
N HIS A 106 -7.98 4.40 4.59
CA HIS A 106 -8.91 3.46 3.99
C HIS A 106 -8.59 2.03 4.44
N ALA A 107 -9.64 1.25 4.72
CA ALA A 107 -9.51 -0.14 5.17
C ALA A 107 -9.26 -1.08 3.99
N ALA A 108 -9.88 -0.79 2.85
CA ALA A 108 -9.79 -1.59 1.63
C ALA A 108 -9.21 -0.79 0.46
N PHE A 109 -8.65 -1.50 -0.53
CA PHE A 109 -8.14 -0.88 -1.76
C PHE A 109 -9.30 -0.34 -2.63
N GLU A 110 -10.45 -0.99 -2.57
CA GLU A 110 -11.66 -0.58 -3.29
C GLU A 110 -12.13 0.82 -2.89
N ASP A 111 -11.86 1.22 -1.63
CA ASP A 111 -12.24 2.54 -1.13
C ASP A 111 -11.41 3.67 -1.77
N ILE A 112 -10.18 3.38 -2.20
CA ILE A 112 -9.35 4.36 -2.92
C ILE A 112 -9.70 4.42 -4.40
N LEU A 113 -10.22 3.33 -4.99
CA LEU A 113 -10.72 3.32 -6.37
C LEU A 113 -11.97 4.18 -6.59
N GLN A 114 -12.72 4.47 -5.53
CA GLN A 114 -13.98 5.23 -5.56
C GLN A 114 -13.85 6.51 -4.73
N PRO A 115 -13.24 7.59 -5.25
CA PRO A 115 -13.06 8.85 -4.52
C PRO A 115 -14.39 9.56 -4.13
N ASP A 116 -15.53 8.99 -4.53
CA ASP A 116 -16.87 9.56 -4.40
C ASP A 116 -17.64 9.00 -3.18
N ASN A 117 -17.20 7.87 -2.60
CA ASN A 117 -17.91 7.26 -1.49
C ASN A 117 -17.58 8.00 -0.18
N HIS A 118 -18.38 9.03 0.04
CA HIS A 118 -18.63 9.58 1.37
C HIS A 118 -18.88 8.42 2.34
N VAL A 119 -18.24 8.55 3.50
CA VAL A 119 -18.61 7.90 4.75
C VAL A 119 -20.14 7.82 4.82
N SER A 120 -20.71 6.61 4.74
CA SER A 120 -22.08 6.43 5.21
C SER A 120 -22.05 6.70 6.70
N GLU A 121 -22.48 7.90 7.10
CA GLU A 121 -22.78 8.20 8.48
C GLU A 121 -23.86 7.23 8.98
N LYS A 122 -23.44 6.34 9.88
CA LYS A 122 -24.22 5.54 10.83
C LYS A 122 -25.15 4.46 10.30
#